data_AF-A0A1M5R703-F1
#
_entry.id   AF-A0A1M5R703-F1
#
_cell.length_a   1.000
_cell.length_b   1.000
_cell.length_c   1.000
_cell.angle_alpha   90.00
_cell.angle_beta   90.00
_cell.angle_gamma   90.00
#
_symmetry.space_group_name_H-M   'P 1'
#
loop_
_entity.id
_entity.type
_entity.pdbx_description
1 polymer ?
#
loop_
_entity_poly.entity_id
_entity_poly.type
_entity_poly.pdbx_seq_one_letter_code
_entity_poly.pdbx_strand_id
1 'polypeptide(L)'
;MQMNKVMKSFIIALPVVTMMACSSGPSEEELAAERNRIAQQQAAEEQAQQEAQEAKVKAEAAQRVKMQEEQTKRDLAALQNEQTVYFDFDRSNIKSEFYPVLQKHAEFLMKNPGKKVVIEGHCDQRGTPEYNIALGERRAQSVQTYLLNAGVSSSQVTVVSYGEEKPAVMGSSEYAFAQNRRGVIVYQ
;
A
#
# COMPACT_ATOMS: atom_id res chain seq x y z
N MET A 1 34.29 10.77 2.35
CA MET A 1 35.71 10.64 1.99
C MET A 1 36.43 10.00 3.17
N GLN A 2 36.73 8.70 3.11
CA GLN A 2 37.78 8.06 3.93
C GLN A 2 38.09 6.67 3.34
N MET A 3 39.37 6.45 3.10
CA MET A 3 39.98 5.42 2.24
C MET A 3 40.11 4.04 2.87
N ASN A 4 40.13 3.05 1.96
CA ASN A 4 40.69 1.71 2.10
C ASN A 4 42.03 1.67 2.84
N LYS A 5 42.22 0.62 3.66
CA LYS A 5 43.55 0.12 4.03
C LYS A 5 43.85 -1.20 3.30
N VAL A 6 45.09 -1.25 2.86
CA VAL A 6 45.69 -2.15 1.88
C VAL A 6 46.44 -3.29 2.59
N MET A 7 46.58 -4.40 1.86
CA MET A 7 47.62 -5.44 1.97
C MET A 7 47.68 -6.34 3.20
N LYS A 8 47.58 -7.65 2.93
CA LYS A 8 48.48 -8.70 3.43
C LYS A 8 48.20 -10.03 2.71
N SER A 9 49.12 -10.45 1.85
CA SER A 9 49.78 -11.77 1.90
C SER A 9 50.36 -12.15 0.55
N PHE A 10 51.69 -12.06 0.48
CA PHE A 10 52.55 -12.68 -0.52
C PHE A 10 52.38 -14.20 -0.49
N ILE A 11 51.93 -14.79 -1.60
CA ILE A 11 52.29 -16.16 -2.00
C ILE A 11 52.61 -16.08 -3.49
N ILE A 12 53.88 -15.81 -3.82
CA ILE A 12 54.38 -15.98 -5.18
C ILE A 12 54.95 -17.39 -5.24
N ALA A 13 54.11 -18.31 -5.73
CA ALA A 13 54.56 -19.62 -6.17
C ALA A 13 55.40 -19.44 -7.44
N LEU A 14 56.59 -19.99 -7.40
CA LEU A 14 57.56 -20.06 -8.49
C LEU A 14 57.01 -20.94 -9.64
N PRO A 15 56.97 -20.48 -10.90
CA PRO A 15 56.98 -21.39 -12.04
C PRO A 15 58.36 -21.32 -12.71
N VAL A 16 59.01 -22.47 -12.72
CA VAL A 16 60.21 -22.77 -13.51
C VAL A 16 59.90 -22.47 -14.98
N VAL A 17 60.58 -21.47 -15.56
CA VAL A 17 60.49 -21.15 -16.98
C VAL A 17 61.44 -22.07 -17.73
N THR A 18 60.90 -23.13 -18.33
CA THR A 18 61.60 -23.95 -19.32
C THR A 18 61.55 -23.24 -20.68
N MET A 19 62.69 -22.74 -21.15
CA MET A 19 62.84 -22.28 -22.53
C MET A 19 62.83 -23.46 -23.50
N MET A 20 61.83 -23.51 -24.38
CA MET A 20 61.92 -24.13 -25.69
C MET A 20 61.65 -23.05 -26.73
N ALA A 21 62.60 -22.89 -27.66
CA ALA A 21 62.51 -21.99 -28.80
C ALA A 21 62.14 -22.76 -30.09
N CYS A 22 61.45 -22.04 -31.00
CA CYS A 22 61.03 -22.35 -32.39
C CYS A 22 59.65 -23.03 -32.53
N SER A 23 58.67 -22.57 -33.33
CA SER A 23 58.67 -21.92 -34.66
C SER A 23 57.32 -21.18 -34.90
N SER A 24 57.33 -20.08 -35.68
CA SER A 24 56.21 -19.18 -36.07
C SER A 24 55.41 -18.54 -34.92
N GLY A 25 55.57 -17.22 -34.72
CA GLY A 25 54.61 -16.44 -33.94
C GLY A 25 53.24 -16.49 -34.60
N PRO A 26 52.14 -16.41 -33.82
CA PRO A 26 50.80 -16.44 -34.38
C PRO A 26 50.67 -15.34 -35.43
N SER A 27 50.06 -15.68 -36.56
CA SER A 27 49.81 -14.71 -37.62
C SER A 27 48.96 -13.56 -37.08
N GLU A 28 49.07 -12.37 -37.67
CA GLU A 28 48.21 -11.24 -37.29
C GLU A 28 46.72 -11.61 -37.35
N GLU A 29 46.36 -12.55 -38.24
CA GLU A 29 45.03 -13.09 -38.41
C GLU A 29 44.57 -13.97 -37.23
N GLU A 30 45.44 -14.82 -36.66
CA GLU A 30 45.14 -15.62 -35.45
C GLU A 30 44.99 -14.75 -34.20
N LEU A 31 45.83 -13.72 -34.05
CA LEU A 31 45.73 -12.74 -32.98
C LEU A 31 44.47 -11.85 -33.11
N ALA A 32 44.02 -11.59 -34.33
CA ALA A 32 42.77 -10.87 -34.60
C ALA A 32 41.55 -11.77 -34.31
N ALA A 33 41.60 -13.04 -34.71
CA ALA A 33 40.55 -14.01 -34.44
C ALA A 33 40.35 -14.25 -32.93
N GLU A 34 41.43 -14.34 -32.15
CA GLU A 34 41.36 -14.53 -30.70
C GLU A 34 40.80 -13.29 -29.99
N ARG A 35 41.21 -12.08 -30.39
CA ARG A 35 40.63 -10.83 -29.86
C ARG A 35 39.12 -10.73 -30.14
N ASN A 36 38.69 -11.14 -31.33
CA ASN A 36 37.27 -11.16 -31.68
C ASN A 36 36.48 -12.16 -30.84
N ARG A 37 37.03 -13.35 -30.55
CA ARG A 37 36.40 -14.34 -29.66
C ARG A 37 36.27 -13.84 -28.23
N ILE A 38 37.34 -13.24 -27.69
CA ILE A 38 37.32 -12.66 -26.34
C ILE A 38 36.29 -11.52 -26.26
N ALA A 39 36.25 -10.63 -27.26
CA ALA A 39 35.27 -9.56 -27.32
C ALA A 39 33.82 -10.09 -27.41
N GLN A 40 33.59 -11.16 -28.18
CA GLN A 40 32.28 -11.82 -28.25
C GLN A 40 31.90 -12.51 -26.93
N GLN A 41 32.83 -13.16 -26.26
CA GLN A 41 32.61 -13.78 -24.94
C GLN A 41 32.29 -12.72 -23.88
N GLN A 42 33.06 -11.62 -23.84
CA GLN A 42 32.82 -10.51 -22.93
C GLN A 42 31.46 -9.85 -23.18
N ALA A 43 31.10 -9.62 -24.44
CA ALA A 43 29.78 -9.09 -24.79
C ALA A 43 28.64 -10.03 -24.39
N ALA A 44 28.82 -11.34 -24.54
CA ALA A 44 27.83 -12.34 -24.11
C ALA A 44 27.70 -12.43 -22.59
N GLU A 45 28.82 -12.35 -21.85
CA GLU A 45 28.83 -12.30 -20.38
C GLU A 45 28.17 -11.03 -19.85
N GLU A 46 28.45 -9.87 -20.45
CA GLU A 46 27.80 -8.61 -20.11
C GLU A 46 26.30 -8.63 -20.37
N GLN A 47 25.87 -9.20 -21.50
CA GLN A 47 24.45 -9.39 -21.81
C GLN A 47 23.78 -10.32 -20.79
N ALA A 48 24.39 -11.46 -20.48
CA ALA A 48 23.88 -12.39 -19.48
C ALA A 48 23.79 -11.75 -18.08
N GLN A 49 24.77 -10.91 -17.71
CA GLN A 49 24.75 -10.16 -16.45
C GLN A 49 23.66 -9.08 -16.44
N GLN A 50 23.44 -8.38 -17.55
CA GLN A 50 22.38 -7.38 -17.69
C GLN A 50 20.99 -8.02 -17.58
N GLU A 51 20.76 -9.13 -18.27
CA GLU A 51 19.51 -9.89 -18.20
C GLU A 51 19.24 -10.42 -16.78
N ALA A 52 20.27 -10.96 -16.12
CA ALA A 52 20.17 -11.41 -14.74
C ALA A 52 19.87 -10.27 -13.77
N GLN A 53 20.49 -9.10 -13.97
CA GLN A 53 20.25 -7.91 -13.15
C GLN A 53 18.84 -7.35 -13.37
N GLU A 54 18.37 -7.31 -14.63
CA GLU A 54 17.01 -6.88 -14.95
C GLU A 54 15.96 -7.84 -14.35
N ALA A 55 16.18 -9.15 -14.45
CA ALA A 55 15.32 -10.15 -13.83
C ALA A 55 15.26 -9.99 -12.30
N LYS A 56 16.40 -9.70 -11.66
CA LYS A 56 16.47 -9.45 -10.22
C LYS A 56 15.71 -8.18 -9.83
N VAL A 57 15.87 -7.08 -10.55
CA VAL A 57 15.14 -5.82 -10.28
C VAL A 57 13.64 -6.02 -10.44
N LYS A 58 13.19 -6.74 -11.48
CA LYS A 58 11.78 -7.07 -11.69
C LYS A 58 11.22 -7.95 -10.56
N ALA A 59 11.97 -8.95 -10.12
CA ALA A 59 11.57 -9.83 -9.02
C ALA A 59 11.44 -9.07 -7.69
N GLU A 60 12.40 -8.20 -7.37
CA GLU A 60 12.35 -7.35 -6.17
C GLU A 60 11.18 -6.36 -6.22
N ALA A 61 10.92 -5.74 -7.37
CA ALA A 61 9.78 -4.85 -7.56
C ALA A 61 8.44 -5.59 -7.34
N ALA A 62 8.29 -6.78 -7.93
CA ALA A 62 7.10 -7.61 -7.75
C ALA A 62 6.92 -8.05 -6.29
N GLN A 63 8.01 -8.37 -5.59
CA GLN A 63 7.96 -8.73 -4.17
C GLN A 63 7.54 -7.54 -3.30
N ARG A 64 8.02 -6.33 -3.59
CA ARG A 64 7.62 -5.10 -2.88
C ARG A 64 6.14 -4.80 -3.05
N VAL A 65 5.61 -4.95 -4.26
CA VAL A 65 4.17 -4.79 -4.53
C VAL A 65 3.36 -5.79 -3.72
N LYS A 66 3.72 -7.09 -3.76
CA LYS A 66 3.04 -8.12 -2.96
C LYS A 66 3.06 -7.82 -1.46
N MET A 67 4.21 -7.40 -0.93
CA MET A 67 4.34 -7.04 0.49
C MET A 67 3.46 -5.84 0.84
N GLN A 68 3.39 -4.83 -0.03
CA GLN A 68 2.54 -3.67 0.17
C GLN A 68 1.05 -4.03 0.13
N GLU A 69 0.62 -4.88 -0.81
CA GLU A 69 -0.76 -5.36 -0.89
C GLU A 69 -1.18 -6.12 0.38
N GLU A 70 -0.32 -7.01 0.87
CA GLU A 70 -0.57 -7.74 2.12
C GLU A 70 -0.62 -6.80 3.33
N GLN A 71 0.23 -5.77 3.37
CA GLN A 71 0.18 -4.76 4.42
C GLN A 71 -1.13 -3.95 4.36
N THR A 72 -1.51 -3.45 3.17
CA THR A 72 -2.78 -2.75 2.98
C THR A 72 -3.97 -3.61 3.41
N LYS A 73 -3.92 -4.92 3.13
CA LYS A 73 -4.97 -5.87 3.55
C LYS A 73 -5.04 -6.02 5.08
N ARG A 74 -3.90 -6.09 5.75
CA ARG A 74 -3.82 -6.15 7.22
C ARG A 74 -4.33 -4.86 7.87
N ASP A 75 -3.91 -3.71 7.34
CA ASP A 75 -4.35 -2.40 7.82
C ASP A 75 -5.86 -2.23 7.64
N LEU A 76 -6.40 -2.66 6.50
CA LEU A 76 -7.84 -2.66 6.25
C LEU A 76 -8.59 -3.55 7.24
N ALA A 77 -8.09 -4.76 7.51
CA ALA A 77 -8.70 -5.68 8.47
C ALA A 77 -8.73 -5.10 9.90
N ALA A 78 -7.71 -4.34 10.29
CA ALA A 78 -7.69 -3.65 11.58
C ALA A 78 -8.80 -2.60 11.69
N LEU A 79 -9.13 -1.91 10.59
CA LEU A 79 -10.16 -0.87 10.55
C LEU A 79 -11.59 -1.43 10.52
N GLN A 80 -11.80 -2.69 10.12
CA GLN A 80 -13.13 -3.29 10.03
C GLN A 80 -13.86 -3.37 11.38
N ASN A 81 -13.13 -3.41 12.50
CA ASN A 81 -13.75 -3.46 13.83
C ASN A 81 -14.13 -2.08 14.39
N GLU A 82 -13.72 -0.99 13.75
CA GLU A 82 -13.89 0.38 14.24
C GLU A 82 -14.62 1.28 13.23
N GLN A 83 -15.56 0.73 12.45
CA GLN A 83 -16.22 1.45 11.34
C GLN A 83 -17.39 2.35 11.77
N THR A 84 -17.82 2.28 13.02
CA THR A 84 -19.09 2.86 13.47
C THR A 84 -18.88 4.07 14.36
N VAL A 85 -19.56 5.17 14.01
CA VAL A 85 -19.65 6.42 14.79
C VAL A 85 -21.06 6.53 15.34
N TYR A 86 -21.22 6.65 16.66
CA TYR A 86 -22.52 6.80 17.30
C TYR A 86 -22.88 8.26 17.57
N PHE A 87 -24.17 8.55 17.50
CA PHE A 87 -24.72 9.90 17.66
C PHE A 87 -25.75 9.97 18.79
N ASP A 88 -25.82 11.14 19.40
CA ASP A 88 -26.86 11.45 20.38
C ASP A 88 -28.22 11.60 19.70
N PHE A 89 -29.27 11.57 20.53
CA PHE A 89 -30.64 11.78 20.06
C PHE A 89 -30.78 13.14 19.36
N ASP A 90 -31.36 13.10 18.17
CA ASP A 90 -31.61 14.30 17.34
C ASP A 90 -30.36 15.17 17.09
N ARG A 91 -29.21 14.50 16.90
CA ARG A 91 -27.91 15.13 16.64
C ARG A 91 -27.17 14.45 15.51
N SER A 92 -26.33 15.24 14.83
CA SER A 92 -25.38 14.80 13.81
C SER A 92 -23.94 15.24 14.09
N ASN A 93 -23.66 15.92 15.21
CA ASN A 93 -22.29 16.25 15.58
C ASN A 93 -21.52 15.00 16.01
N ILE A 94 -20.28 14.87 15.56
CA ILE A 94 -19.38 13.79 15.94
C ILE A 94 -18.85 14.08 17.34
N LYS A 95 -18.93 13.10 18.24
CA LYS A 95 -18.35 13.18 19.58
C LYS A 95 -16.83 12.99 19.51
N SER A 96 -16.10 13.67 20.38
CA SER A 96 -14.62 13.66 20.40
C SER A 96 -14.02 12.27 20.56
N GLU A 97 -14.73 11.35 21.21
CA GLU A 97 -14.32 9.95 21.36
C GLU A 97 -14.11 9.22 20.02
N PHE A 98 -14.77 9.67 18.93
CA PHE A 98 -14.63 9.08 17.60
C PHE A 98 -13.52 9.69 16.75
N TYR A 99 -12.95 10.84 17.14
CA TYR A 99 -11.89 11.49 16.36
C TYR A 99 -10.65 10.59 16.14
N PRO A 100 -10.14 9.84 17.15
CA PRO A 100 -9.00 8.96 16.94
C PRO A 100 -9.28 7.86 15.90
N VAL A 101 -10.47 7.28 15.91
CA VAL A 101 -10.88 6.24 14.96
C VAL A 101 -11.01 6.81 13.55
N LEU A 102 -11.69 7.95 13.41
CA LEU A 102 -11.83 8.63 12.12
C LEU A 102 -10.49 9.07 11.54
N GLN A 103 -9.55 9.47 12.40
CA GLN A 103 -8.19 9.80 12.00
C GLN A 103 -7.48 8.58 11.40
N LYS A 104 -7.60 7.39 12.01
CA LYS A 104 -7.03 6.14 11.44
C LYS A 104 -7.60 5.84 10.04
N HIS A 105 -8.92 6.00 9.86
CA HIS A 105 -9.55 5.82 8.55
C HIS A 105 -9.06 6.84 7.53
N ALA A 106 -8.92 8.12 7.93
CA ALA A 106 -8.40 9.16 7.06
C ALA A 106 -6.97 8.86 6.60
N GLU A 107 -6.08 8.49 7.52
CA GLU A 107 -4.70 8.12 7.22
C GLU A 107 -4.61 6.93 6.26
N PHE A 108 -5.45 5.91 6.46
CA PHE A 108 -5.51 4.77 5.57
C PHE A 108 -5.96 5.17 4.17
N LEU A 109 -7.02 5.97 4.04
CA LEU A 109 -7.54 6.41 2.75
C LEU A 109 -6.54 7.29 2.00
N MET A 110 -5.86 8.20 2.70
CA MET A 110 -4.81 9.05 2.10
C MET A 110 -3.62 8.22 1.59
N LYS A 111 -3.21 7.18 2.34
CA LYS A 111 -2.13 6.26 1.92
C LYS A 111 -2.54 5.34 0.76
N ASN A 112 -3.84 5.13 0.55
CA ASN A 112 -4.37 4.20 -0.44
C ASN A 112 -5.39 4.87 -1.37
N PRO A 113 -4.97 5.72 -2.33
CA PRO A 113 -5.87 6.47 -3.21
C PRO A 113 -6.86 5.62 -4.02
N GLY A 114 -6.55 4.35 -4.26
CA GLY A 114 -7.44 3.40 -4.93
C GLY A 114 -8.57 2.84 -4.05
N LYS A 115 -8.53 3.06 -2.73
CA LYS A 115 -9.57 2.61 -1.80
C LYS A 115 -10.67 3.66 -1.68
N LYS A 116 -11.92 3.19 -1.66
CA LYS A 116 -13.12 4.03 -1.55
C LYS A 116 -13.98 3.54 -0.39
N VAL A 117 -14.78 4.45 0.15
CA VAL A 117 -15.75 4.19 1.21
C VAL A 117 -17.11 4.79 0.87
N VAL A 118 -18.15 4.09 1.30
CA VAL A 118 -19.51 4.63 1.43
C VAL A 118 -19.76 4.85 2.91
N ILE A 119 -20.20 6.05 3.28
CA ILE A 119 -20.62 6.35 4.64
C ILE A 119 -22.14 6.20 4.68
N GLU A 120 -22.59 5.22 5.46
CA GLU A 120 -24.00 4.90 5.64
C GLU A 120 -24.53 5.59 6.89
N GLY A 121 -25.54 6.44 6.73
CA GLY A 121 -26.21 7.15 7.82
C GLY A 121 -27.48 6.44 8.29
N HIS A 122 -27.61 6.24 9.60
CA HIS A 122 -28.74 5.56 10.22
C HIS A 122 -29.36 6.36 11.37
N CYS A 123 -30.63 6.08 11.62
CA CYS A 123 -31.44 6.66 12.68
C CYS A 123 -32.17 5.58 13.48
N ASP A 124 -32.63 5.95 14.67
CA ASP A 124 -33.63 5.16 15.38
C ASP A 124 -35.03 5.43 14.81
N GLN A 125 -35.99 4.56 15.12
CA GLN A 125 -37.34 4.55 14.52
C GLN A 125 -38.26 5.69 14.99
N ARG A 126 -37.77 6.65 15.78
CA ARG A 126 -38.59 7.77 16.28
C ARG A 126 -38.61 8.89 15.25
N GLY A 127 -39.78 9.43 14.96
CA GLY A 127 -39.97 10.48 13.96
C GLY A 127 -40.66 9.96 12.71
N THR A 128 -40.65 10.75 11.63
CA THR A 128 -41.14 10.28 10.33
C THR A 128 -39.98 9.66 9.54
N PRO A 129 -40.26 8.71 8.63
CA PRO A 129 -39.22 8.13 7.76
C PRO A 129 -38.44 9.20 6.99
N GLU A 130 -39.10 10.22 6.45
CA GLU A 130 -38.45 11.31 5.69
C GLU A 130 -37.51 12.13 6.57
N TYR A 131 -37.93 12.42 7.81
CA TYR A 131 -37.08 13.09 8.78
C TYR A 131 -35.83 12.25 9.08
N ASN A 132 -36.02 10.94 9.26
CA ASN A 132 -34.92 10.03 9.56
C ASN A 132 -33.98 9.84 8.38
N ILE A 133 -34.46 9.86 7.14
CA ILE A 133 -33.61 9.91 5.94
C ILE A 133 -32.76 11.18 5.95
N ALA A 134 -33.34 12.36 6.19
CA ALA A 134 -32.59 13.61 6.23
C ALA A 134 -31.60 13.68 7.42
N LEU A 135 -31.95 13.14 8.58
CA LEU A 135 -31.04 13.08 9.73
C LEU A 135 -29.89 12.09 9.50
N GLY A 136 -30.16 10.93 8.91
CA GLY A 136 -29.14 9.95 8.53
C GLY A 136 -28.14 10.54 7.53
N GLU A 137 -28.63 11.27 6.53
CA GLU A 137 -27.82 11.99 5.55
C GLU A 137 -26.87 12.97 6.26
N ARG A 138 -27.39 13.82 7.16
CA ARG A 138 -26.58 14.79 7.93
C ARG A 138 -25.50 14.11 8.78
N ARG A 139 -25.79 12.95 9.37
CA ARG A 139 -24.81 12.15 10.14
C ARG A 139 -23.68 11.64 9.24
N ALA A 140 -24.04 11.05 8.11
CA ALA A 140 -23.06 10.56 7.14
C ALA A 140 -22.21 11.71 6.55
N GLN A 141 -22.84 12.84 6.22
CA GLN A 141 -22.14 14.05 5.76
C GLN A 141 -21.19 14.63 6.82
N SER A 142 -21.53 14.51 8.11
CA SER A 142 -20.63 14.96 9.18
C SER A 142 -19.35 14.12 9.22
N VAL A 143 -19.46 12.79 9.05
CA VAL A 143 -18.29 11.89 8.94
C VAL A 143 -17.51 12.19 7.65
N GLN A 144 -18.20 12.39 6.52
CA GLN A 144 -17.57 12.77 5.25
C GLN A 144 -16.76 14.05 5.44
N THR A 145 -17.38 15.10 5.99
CA THR A 145 -16.74 16.40 6.23
C THR A 145 -15.49 16.26 7.09
N TYR A 146 -15.54 15.44 8.14
CA TYR A 146 -14.35 15.15 8.95
C TYR A 146 -13.23 14.54 8.11
N LEU A 147 -13.52 13.49 7.31
CA LEU A 147 -12.52 12.82 6.49
C LEU A 147 -11.91 13.76 5.43
N LEU A 148 -12.74 14.59 4.78
CA LEU A 148 -12.25 15.58 3.81
C LEU A 148 -11.35 16.63 4.47
N ASN A 149 -11.74 17.14 5.64
CA ASN A 149 -10.93 18.08 6.41
C ASN A 149 -9.61 17.46 6.89
N ALA A 150 -9.58 16.14 7.11
CA ALA A 150 -8.37 15.40 7.44
C ALA A 150 -7.47 15.11 6.21
N GLY A 151 -7.91 15.46 5.00
CA GLY A 151 -7.13 15.35 3.76
C GLY A 151 -7.52 14.21 2.82
N VAL A 152 -8.59 13.46 3.12
CA VAL A 152 -9.10 12.41 2.22
C VAL A 152 -9.69 13.06 0.96
N SER A 153 -9.41 12.47 -0.21
CA SER A 153 -10.00 12.95 -1.47
C SER A 153 -11.51 12.74 -1.51
N SER A 154 -12.26 13.72 -2.00
CA SER A 154 -13.71 13.60 -2.22
C SER A 154 -14.07 12.45 -3.16
N SER A 155 -13.20 12.08 -4.10
CA SER A 155 -13.39 10.94 -5.00
C SER A 155 -13.39 9.58 -4.29
N GLN A 156 -12.92 9.52 -3.03
CA GLN A 156 -12.87 8.30 -2.24
C GLN A 156 -14.08 8.13 -1.33
N VAL A 157 -14.94 9.15 -1.16
CA VAL A 157 -16.00 9.14 -0.14
C VAL A 157 -17.36 9.43 -0.76
N THR A 158 -18.29 8.49 -0.62
CA THR A 158 -19.70 8.67 -0.97
C THR A 158 -20.57 8.59 0.28
N VAL A 159 -21.73 9.26 0.28
CA VAL A 159 -22.69 9.24 1.38
C VAL A 159 -23.98 8.55 0.92
N VAL A 160 -24.56 7.73 1.79
CA VAL A 160 -25.90 7.15 1.63
C VAL A 160 -26.63 7.24 2.97
N SER A 161 -27.91 7.60 2.95
CA SER A 161 -28.77 7.53 4.13
C SER A 161 -29.77 6.38 4.00
N TYR A 162 -29.88 5.59 5.07
CA TYR A 162 -30.95 4.61 5.21
C TYR A 162 -32.02 5.03 6.22
N GLY A 163 -31.82 6.15 6.92
CA GLY A 163 -32.72 6.55 8.00
C GLY A 163 -32.93 5.41 9.01
N GLU A 164 -34.18 5.08 9.27
CA GLU A 164 -34.58 3.99 10.19
C GLU A 164 -34.70 2.61 9.53
N GLU A 165 -34.56 2.51 8.21
CA GLU A 165 -34.89 1.30 7.42
C GLU A 165 -33.92 0.12 7.63
N LYS A 166 -32.71 0.41 8.13
CA LYS A 166 -31.66 -0.59 8.40
C LYS A 166 -31.19 -0.55 9.86
N PRO A 167 -32.04 -0.97 10.82
CA PRO A 167 -31.66 -1.00 12.23
C PRO A 167 -30.56 -2.05 12.46
N ALA A 168 -29.57 -1.71 13.29
CA ALA A 168 -28.58 -2.66 13.78
C ALA A 168 -29.17 -3.55 14.88
N VAL A 169 -30.04 -2.95 15.72
CA VAL A 169 -30.75 -3.64 16.79
C VAL A 169 -32.23 -3.37 16.65
N MET A 170 -33.03 -4.44 16.55
CA MET A 170 -34.49 -4.33 16.52
C MET A 170 -35.04 -3.95 17.90
N GLY A 171 -36.13 -3.18 17.91
CA GLY A 171 -36.90 -2.89 19.12
C GLY A 171 -36.93 -1.41 19.52
N SER A 172 -37.65 -1.14 20.61
CA SER A 172 -38.06 0.22 21.02
C SER A 172 -37.45 0.68 22.36
N SER A 173 -36.32 0.08 22.76
CA SER A 173 -35.62 0.46 23.99
C SER A 173 -34.57 1.55 23.71
N GLU A 174 -34.19 2.33 24.72
CA GLU A 174 -33.12 3.33 24.54
C GLU A 174 -31.80 2.67 24.14
N TYR A 175 -31.54 1.43 24.57
CA TYR A 175 -30.42 0.64 24.07
C TYR A 175 -30.48 0.45 22.55
N ALA A 176 -31.61 -0.05 22.02
CA ALA A 176 -31.78 -0.23 20.58
C ALA A 176 -31.65 1.09 19.82
N PHE A 177 -32.26 2.16 20.36
CA PHE A 177 -32.14 3.49 19.76
C PHE A 177 -30.70 3.97 19.70
N ALA A 178 -29.93 3.85 20.79
CA ALA A 178 -28.53 4.24 20.82
C ALA A 178 -27.67 3.48 19.80
N GLN A 179 -27.92 2.18 19.62
CA GLN A 179 -27.21 1.39 18.60
C GLN A 179 -27.61 1.76 17.16
N ASN A 180 -28.83 2.26 16.96
CA ASN A 180 -29.35 2.61 15.63
C ASN A 180 -28.98 4.03 15.19
N ARG A 181 -28.68 4.94 16.12
CA ARG A 181 -28.15 6.28 15.83
C ARG A 181 -26.67 6.22 15.48
N ARG A 182 -26.34 5.85 14.23
CA ARG A 182 -24.96 5.62 13.81
C ARG A 182 -24.65 6.08 12.39
N GLY A 183 -23.36 6.28 12.13
CA GLY A 183 -22.77 6.38 10.80
C GLY A 183 -21.76 5.25 10.64
N VAL A 184 -21.79 4.54 9.52
CA VAL A 184 -20.92 3.37 9.28
C VAL A 184 -20.05 3.62 8.05
N ILE A 185 -18.74 3.46 8.19
CA ILE A 185 -17.78 3.58 7.10
C ILE A 185 -17.62 2.21 6.42
N VAL A 186 -18.18 2.03 5.23
CA VAL A 186 -18.15 0.78 4.49
C VAL A 186 -17.16 0.86 3.33
N TYR A 187 -16.07 0.09 3.39
CA TYR A 187 -15.10 0.00 2.29
C TYR A 187 -15.68 -0.74 1.07
N GLN A 188 -15.33 -0.26 -0.12
CA GLN A 188 -15.70 -0.83 -1.42
C GLN A 188 -14.56 -1.67 -2.02
#